data_AF-A0AAD1GX34-F1
#
_entry.id   AF-A0AAD1GX34-F1
#
_cell.length_a   1.000
_cell.length_b   1.000
_cell.length_c   1.000
_cell.angle_alpha   90.00
_cell.angle_beta   90.00
_cell.angle_gamma   90.00
#
_symmetry.space_group_name_H-M   'P 1'
#
loop_
_entity.id
_entity.type
_entity.pdbx_description
1 polymer ?
#
loop_
_entity_poly.entity_id
_entity_poly.type
_entity_poly.pdbx_seq_one_letter_code
_entity_poly.pdbx_strand_id
1 'polypeptide(L)'
;MLAATILSFWVVFVAELGDRSQLITITYSLRYRWWVVLTGVAIASTLVHGASVAIGHSLGMTLPARPMAFASAIAFLVFAAWTWREARTGTDGVPPIREPRFALLAVVSSIVLAELSDKTTLATITLASDHDWVGVWVGTTVGMVLANGLAIVAGILLHRRLPERLLHLMAGLLFLAFGLWMLFDGVLGWRWVGVAAVAAVAVAATMPALRSIRRRQPLADPFGPSPESARESRRAPMARRRGD
;
A
#
# COMPACT_ATOMS: atom_id res chain seq x y z
N MET A 1 12.34 -20.98 -3.58
CA MET A 1 13.09 -19.78 -3.19
C MET A 1 12.80 -18.56 -4.08
N LEU A 2 13.36 -18.42 -5.29
CA LEU A 2 13.24 -17.17 -6.09
C LEU A 2 11.80 -16.69 -6.34
N ALA A 3 10.90 -17.59 -6.74
CA ALA A 3 9.49 -17.24 -6.98
C ALA A 3 8.79 -16.74 -5.70
N ALA A 4 9.07 -17.37 -4.56
CA ALA A 4 8.53 -16.97 -3.26
C ALA A 4 9.04 -15.57 -2.86
N THR A 5 10.33 -15.28 -3.10
CA THR A 5 10.92 -13.97 -2.87
C THR A 5 10.28 -12.88 -3.72
N ILE A 6 10.13 -13.10 -5.02
CA ILE A 6 9.52 -12.11 -5.92
C ILE A 6 8.05 -11.89 -5.57
N LEU A 7 7.32 -12.96 -5.29
CA LEU A 7 5.91 -12.89 -4.90
C LEU A 7 5.75 -12.11 -3.60
N SER A 8 6.42 -12.54 -2.52
CA SER A 8 6.28 -11.91 -1.21
C SER A 8 6.80 -10.47 -1.19
N PHE A 9 7.83 -10.17 -1.98
CA PHE A 9 8.30 -8.81 -2.24
C PHE A 9 7.18 -7.93 -2.76
N TRP A 10 6.55 -8.30 -3.88
CA TRP A 10 5.51 -7.47 -4.49
C TRP A 10 4.26 -7.39 -3.63
N VAL A 11 3.93 -8.48 -2.94
CA VAL A 11 2.77 -8.50 -2.04
C VAL A 11 2.93 -7.48 -0.91
N VAL A 12 4.05 -7.57 -0.18
CA VAL A 12 4.30 -6.67 0.95
C VAL A 12 4.56 -5.25 0.45
N PHE A 13 5.36 -5.08 -0.61
CA PHE A 13 5.65 -3.76 -1.17
C PHE A 13 4.35 -3.02 -1.51
N VAL A 14 3.41 -3.66 -2.21
CA VAL A 14 2.14 -3.02 -2.60
C VAL A 14 1.19 -2.85 -1.41
N ALA A 15 1.12 -3.84 -0.51
CA ALA A 15 0.25 -3.77 0.66
C ALA A 15 0.65 -2.64 1.64
N GLU A 16 1.95 -2.37 1.72
CA GLU A 16 2.54 -1.34 2.57
C GLU A 16 2.34 0.08 2.03
N LEU A 17 2.12 0.25 0.71
CA LEU A 17 1.93 1.59 0.14
C LEU A 17 0.70 2.27 0.73
N GLY A 18 0.90 3.44 1.34
CA GLY A 18 -0.16 4.26 1.91
C GLY A 18 -0.67 3.77 3.26
N ASP A 19 0.06 2.87 3.92
CA ASP A 19 -0.31 2.36 5.24
C ASP A 19 0.11 3.29 6.40
N ARG A 20 -0.37 2.99 7.61
CA ARG A 20 -0.07 3.76 8.83
C ARG A 20 1.41 3.68 9.20
N SER A 21 2.03 2.52 9.02
CA SER A 21 3.47 2.29 9.18
C SER A 21 4.28 3.28 8.31
N GLN A 22 3.89 3.50 7.06
CA GLN A 22 4.53 4.50 6.19
C GLN A 22 4.37 5.94 6.68
N LEU A 23 3.19 6.31 7.19
CA LEU A 23 2.98 7.66 7.76
C LEU A 23 3.85 7.90 8.99
N ILE A 24 3.99 6.87 9.85
CA ILE A 24 4.91 6.88 10.99
C ILE A 24 6.35 7.06 10.50
N THR A 25 6.77 6.30 9.48
CA THR A 25 8.11 6.39 8.87
C THR A 25 8.39 7.79 8.33
N ILE A 26 7.46 8.38 7.56
CA ILE A 26 7.60 9.74 7.03
C ILE A 26 7.73 10.73 8.19
N THR A 27 6.87 10.63 9.20
CA THR A 27 6.89 11.54 10.35
C THR A 27 8.22 11.49 11.10
N TYR A 28 8.77 10.29 11.31
CA TYR A 28 10.10 10.14 11.90
C TYR A 28 11.22 10.68 11.00
N SER A 29 11.11 10.55 9.67
CA SER A 29 12.12 11.05 8.73
C SER A 29 12.19 12.58 8.64
N LEU A 30 11.12 13.27 9.06
CA LEU A 30 11.11 14.74 9.19
C LEU A 30 11.82 15.21 10.47
N ARG A 31 11.95 14.34 11.48
CA ARG A 31 12.57 14.66 12.78
C ARG A 31 13.97 14.10 12.93
N TYR A 32 14.27 12.98 12.27
CA TYR A 32 15.54 12.27 12.37
C TYR A 32 16.12 11.99 10.98
N ARG A 33 17.42 11.68 10.93
CA ARG A 33 18.12 11.37 9.67
C ARG A 33 17.50 10.14 9.01
N TRP A 34 17.22 10.23 7.70
CA TRP A 34 16.48 9.19 6.96
C TRP A 34 17.05 7.78 7.11
N TRP A 35 18.38 7.64 7.17
CA TRP A 35 19.01 6.33 7.32
C TRP A 35 18.80 5.73 8.71
N VAL A 36 18.70 6.54 9.77
CA VAL A 36 18.38 6.05 11.13
C VAL A 36 16.95 5.51 11.16
N VAL A 37 16.04 6.18 10.46
CA VAL A 37 14.66 5.72 10.33
C VAL A 37 14.61 4.45 9.50
N LEU A 38 15.29 4.41 8.36
CA LEU A 38 15.29 3.25 7.47
C LEU A 38 15.97 2.02 8.11
N THR A 39 17.04 2.20 8.90
CA THR A 39 17.61 1.08 9.67
C THR A 39 16.67 0.62 10.78
N GLY A 40 15.94 1.53 11.42
CA GLY A 40 14.89 1.18 12.37
C GLY A 40 13.76 0.37 11.74
N VAL A 41 13.29 0.78 10.57
CA VAL A 41 12.32 0.02 9.76
C VAL A 41 12.90 -1.36 9.41
N ALA A 42 14.12 -1.43 8.88
CA ALA A 42 14.74 -2.70 8.50
C ALA A 42 14.84 -3.69 9.69
N ILE A 43 15.25 -3.22 10.87
CA ILE A 43 15.31 -4.03 12.08
C ILE A 43 13.91 -4.51 12.47
N ALA A 44 12.94 -3.59 12.55
CA ALA A 44 11.57 -3.91 12.92
C ALA A 44 10.94 -4.93 11.96
N SER A 45 11.03 -4.70 10.66
CA SER A 45 10.50 -5.58 9.62
C SER A 45 11.19 -6.95 9.64
N THR A 46 12.51 -7.00 9.82
CA THR A 46 13.23 -8.28 9.95
C THR A 46 12.71 -9.10 11.12
N LEU A 47 12.44 -8.46 12.27
CA LEU A 47 11.92 -9.11 13.47
C LEU A 47 10.48 -9.59 13.29
N VAL A 48 9.58 -8.70 12.86
CA VAL A 48 8.15 -9.02 12.72
C VAL A 48 7.92 -10.03 11.60
N HIS A 49 8.57 -9.85 10.45
CA HIS A 49 8.46 -10.82 9.35
C HIS A 49 9.17 -12.12 9.68
N GLY A 50 10.29 -12.09 10.41
CA GLY A 50 10.96 -13.30 10.88
C GLY A 50 10.05 -14.14 11.77
N ALA A 51 9.39 -13.50 12.75
CA ALA A 51 8.40 -14.15 13.60
C ALA A 51 7.20 -14.68 12.80
N SER A 52 6.67 -13.87 11.88
CA SER A 52 5.56 -14.24 11.00
C SER A 52 5.88 -15.45 10.13
N VAL A 53 7.09 -15.48 9.55
CA VAL A 53 7.57 -16.60 8.73
C VAL A 53 7.77 -17.84 9.58
N ALA A 54 8.33 -17.72 10.79
CA ALA A 54 8.49 -18.85 11.70
C ALA A 54 7.14 -19.47 12.07
N ILE A 55 6.14 -18.64 12.35
CA ILE A 55 4.76 -19.08 12.61
C ILE A 55 4.18 -19.76 11.36
N GLY A 56 4.22 -19.11 10.21
CA GLY A 56 3.67 -19.63 8.95
C GLY A 56 4.30 -20.96 8.54
N HIS A 57 5.63 -21.05 8.59
CA HIS A 57 6.37 -22.28 8.31
C HIS A 57 6.00 -23.41 9.28
N SER A 58 5.90 -23.11 10.58
CA SER A 58 5.52 -24.10 11.60
C SER A 58 4.11 -24.62 11.38
N LEU A 59 3.17 -23.74 11.02
CA LEU A 59 1.81 -24.11 10.67
C LEU A 59 1.79 -24.97 9.39
N GLY A 60 2.58 -24.61 8.38
CA GLY A 60 2.67 -25.31 7.09
C GLY A 60 3.18 -26.76 7.20
N MET A 61 4.04 -27.01 8.18
CA MET A 61 4.54 -28.36 8.46
C MET A 61 3.59 -29.23 9.29
N THR A 62 2.65 -28.62 10.02
CA THR A 62 1.84 -29.32 11.03
C THR A 62 0.38 -29.48 10.64
N LEU A 63 -0.18 -28.55 9.87
CA LEU A 63 -1.59 -28.55 9.50
C LEU A 63 -1.82 -29.13 8.10
N PRO A 64 -2.94 -29.85 7.88
CA PRO A 64 -3.29 -30.32 6.54
C PRO A 64 -3.60 -29.15 5.60
N ALA A 65 -3.22 -29.27 4.32
CA ALA A 65 -3.30 -28.18 3.34
C ALA A 65 -4.70 -27.55 3.18
N ARG A 66 -5.79 -28.34 3.25
CA ARG A 66 -7.16 -27.84 3.05
C ARG A 66 -7.63 -26.88 4.15
N PRO A 67 -7.56 -27.23 5.45
CA PRO A 67 -7.81 -26.28 6.54
C PRO A 67 -6.97 -25.01 6.48
N MET A 68 -5.68 -25.13 6.11
CA MET A 68 -4.80 -23.97 5.97
C MET A 68 -5.28 -23.04 4.85
N ALA A 69 -5.51 -23.60 3.66
CA ALA A 69 -6.04 -22.85 2.52
C ALA A 69 -7.37 -22.17 2.85
N PHE A 70 -8.25 -22.84 3.61
CA PHE A 70 -9.52 -22.27 4.04
C PHE A 70 -9.34 -21.10 5.02
N ALA A 71 -8.49 -21.26 6.04
CA ALA A 71 -8.20 -20.20 7.00
C ALA A 71 -7.58 -18.96 6.31
N SER A 72 -6.60 -19.19 5.43
CA SER A 72 -5.94 -18.17 4.62
C SER A 72 -6.88 -17.48 3.64
N ALA A 73 -7.77 -18.22 2.98
CA ALA A 73 -8.79 -17.65 2.09
C ALA A 73 -9.70 -16.70 2.86
N ILE A 74 -10.19 -17.12 4.04
CA ILE A 74 -11.02 -16.27 4.90
C ILE A 74 -10.25 -15.02 5.32
N ALA A 75 -9.01 -15.18 5.81
CA ALA A 75 -8.18 -14.05 6.27
C ALA A 75 -8.02 -13.00 5.16
N PHE A 76 -7.62 -13.42 3.96
CA PHE A 76 -7.44 -12.51 2.83
C PHE A 76 -8.74 -11.82 2.38
N LEU A 77 -9.87 -12.53 2.37
CA LEU A 77 -11.17 -11.92 2.04
C LEU A 77 -11.62 -10.89 3.10
N VAL A 78 -11.40 -11.19 4.38
CA VAL A 78 -11.64 -10.25 5.48
C VAL A 78 -10.75 -9.01 5.32
N PHE A 79 -9.48 -9.17 4.97
CA PHE A 79 -8.57 -8.04 4.74
C PHE A 79 -8.93 -7.21 3.52
N ALA A 80 -9.38 -7.83 2.44
CA ALA A 80 -9.87 -7.11 1.28
C ALA A 80 -11.03 -6.17 1.68
N ALA A 81 -11.99 -6.70 2.45
CA ALA A 81 -13.12 -5.92 2.96
C ALA A 81 -12.69 -4.82 3.95
N TRP A 82 -11.78 -5.14 4.87
CA TRP A 82 -11.27 -4.20 5.87
C TRP A 82 -10.50 -3.03 5.23
N THR A 83 -9.58 -3.35 4.32
CA THR A 83 -8.75 -2.35 3.61
C THR A 83 -9.62 -1.39 2.79
N TRP A 84 -10.69 -1.89 2.16
CA TRP A 84 -11.65 -1.03 1.47
C TRP A 84 -12.52 -0.19 2.40
N ARG A 85 -12.77 -0.66 3.63
CA ARG A 85 -13.46 0.14 4.65
C ARG A 85 -12.58 1.32 5.07
N GLU A 86 -11.30 1.08 5.34
CA GLU A 86 -10.32 2.13 5.69
C GLU A 86 -10.16 3.16 4.58
N ALA A 87 -10.21 2.74 3.31
CA ALA A 87 -10.23 3.66 2.17
C ALA A 87 -11.40 4.67 2.20
N ARG A 88 -12.51 4.34 2.87
CA ARG A 88 -13.70 5.20 2.99
C ARG A 88 -13.67 6.08 4.23
N THR A 89 -13.22 5.53 5.36
CA THR A 89 -13.20 6.23 6.65
C THR A 89 -11.97 7.13 6.83
N GLY A 90 -10.92 6.93 6.03
CA GLY A 90 -9.62 7.57 6.22
C GLY A 90 -8.85 6.91 7.37
N THR A 91 -7.53 7.08 7.39
CA THR A 91 -6.71 6.68 8.53
C THR A 91 -6.80 7.73 9.64
N ASP A 92 -7.04 7.26 10.87
CA ASP A 92 -6.88 8.11 12.05
C ASP A 92 -5.44 8.64 12.08
N GLY A 93 -5.30 9.94 12.36
CA GLY A 93 -3.99 10.59 12.37
C GLY A 93 -3.02 9.92 13.33
N VAL A 94 -1.72 9.92 12.97
CA VAL A 94 -0.66 9.36 13.82
C VAL A 94 -0.65 10.12 15.16
N PRO A 95 -0.78 9.43 16.32
CA PRO A 95 -0.74 10.09 17.62
C PRO A 95 0.60 10.82 17.82
N PRO A 96 0.63 11.91 18.59
CA PRO A 96 1.82 12.73 18.74
C PRO A 96 3.01 11.93 19.29
N ILE A 97 4.09 11.86 18.51
CA ILE A 97 5.32 11.18 18.88
C ILE A 97 6.04 12.00 19.95
N ARG A 98 6.14 11.46 21.17
CA ARG A 98 6.93 12.02 22.28
C ARG A 98 8.42 11.92 21.95
N GLU A 99 9.21 12.93 22.31
CA GLU A 99 10.67 12.96 22.08
C GLU A 99 11.38 11.88 22.92
N PRO A 100 11.79 10.76 22.31
CA PRO A 100 12.52 9.72 23.01
C PRO A 100 14.01 10.04 22.99
N ARG A 101 14.72 9.69 24.08
CA ARG A 101 16.18 9.84 24.17
C ARG A 101 16.93 9.04 23.10
N PHE A 102 16.33 7.96 22.58
CA PHE A 102 16.90 7.09 21.56
C PHE A 102 15.99 7.01 20.34
N ALA A 103 16.35 7.74 19.28
CA ALA A 103 15.56 7.82 18.04
C ALA A 103 15.35 6.44 17.39
N LEU A 104 16.41 5.63 17.29
CA LEU A 104 16.34 4.28 16.68
C LEU A 104 15.35 3.38 17.43
N LEU A 105 15.42 3.34 18.75
CA LEU A 105 14.54 2.51 19.57
C LEU A 105 13.08 2.92 19.41
N ALA A 106 12.81 4.23 19.34
CA ALA A 106 11.45 4.71 19.13
C ALA A 106 10.89 4.35 17.75
N VAL A 107 11.71 4.47 16.70
CA VAL A 107 11.34 4.02 15.35
C VAL A 107 11.06 2.52 15.36
N VAL A 108 11.99 1.70 15.87
CA VAL A 108 11.84 0.24 15.93
C VAL A 108 10.56 -0.14 16.68
N SER A 109 10.36 0.38 17.90
CA SER A 109 9.17 0.05 18.69
C SER A 109 7.88 0.49 18.01
N SER A 110 7.85 1.68 17.39
CA SER A 110 6.64 2.18 16.72
C SER A 110 6.30 1.34 15.49
N ILE A 111 7.30 0.97 14.69
CA ILE A 111 7.10 0.13 13.51
C ILE A 111 6.74 -1.29 13.90
N VAL A 112 7.39 -1.89 14.92
CA VAL A 112 7.00 -3.21 15.44
C VAL A 112 5.53 -3.20 15.88
N LEU A 113 5.10 -2.19 16.64
CA LEU A 113 3.71 -2.10 17.08
C LEU A 113 2.73 -1.93 15.92
N ALA A 114 3.09 -1.14 14.91
CA ALA A 114 2.29 -0.96 13.71
C ALA A 114 2.16 -2.27 12.90
N GLU A 115 3.30 -2.93 12.63
CA GLU A 115 3.36 -4.14 11.80
C GLU A 115 2.69 -5.35 12.45
N LEU A 116 2.79 -5.52 13.78
CA LEU A 116 2.24 -6.68 14.49
C LEU A 116 0.72 -6.82 14.33
N SER A 117 0.02 -5.71 14.12
CA SER A 117 -1.44 -5.70 13.94
C SER A 117 -1.87 -5.46 12.50
N ASP A 118 -0.92 -5.40 11.56
CA ASP A 118 -1.20 -5.07 10.17
C ASP A 118 -1.46 -6.32 9.29
N LYS A 119 -2.16 -6.08 8.18
CA LYS A 119 -2.47 -7.04 7.12
C LYS A 119 -1.22 -7.70 6.52
N THR A 120 -0.08 -7.00 6.49
CA THR A 120 1.20 -7.53 5.99
C THR A 120 1.69 -8.73 6.81
N THR A 121 1.47 -8.73 8.13
CA THR A 121 1.83 -9.83 9.03
C THR A 121 1.07 -11.11 8.69
N LEU A 122 -0.26 -11.04 8.54
CA LEU A 122 -1.06 -12.23 8.18
C LEU A 122 -0.83 -12.68 6.74
N ALA A 123 -0.57 -11.76 5.81
CA ALA A 123 -0.13 -12.11 4.45
C ALA A 123 1.20 -12.88 4.49
N THR A 124 2.16 -12.43 5.30
CA THR A 124 3.48 -13.07 5.46
C THR A 124 3.35 -14.46 6.06
N ILE A 125 2.53 -14.63 7.11
CA ILE A 125 2.23 -15.95 7.71
C ILE A 125 1.68 -16.91 6.65
N THR A 126 0.72 -16.45 5.86
CA THR A 126 0.09 -17.28 4.82
C THR A 126 1.05 -17.62 3.69
N LEU A 127 1.85 -16.67 3.23
CA LEU A 127 2.86 -16.92 2.22
C LEU A 127 3.89 -17.96 2.71
N ALA A 128 4.31 -17.87 3.97
CA ALA A 128 5.28 -18.78 4.56
C ALA A 128 4.76 -20.19 4.88
N SER A 129 3.43 -20.40 4.95
CA SER A 129 2.88 -21.75 5.13
C SER A 129 2.97 -22.60 3.88
N ASP A 130 2.85 -21.96 2.70
CA ASP A 130 2.70 -22.66 1.43
C ASP A 130 3.91 -22.49 0.50
N HIS A 131 4.79 -21.54 0.80
CA HIS A 131 5.99 -21.25 0.01
C HIS A 131 7.26 -21.39 0.84
N ASP A 132 8.39 -21.41 0.13
CA ASP A 132 9.73 -21.45 0.72
C ASP A 132 9.96 -20.30 1.71
N TRP A 133 10.10 -20.64 2.99
CA TRP A 133 10.13 -19.70 4.11
C TRP A 133 11.29 -18.69 4.03
N VAL A 134 12.47 -19.13 3.58
CA VAL A 134 13.63 -18.24 3.37
C VAL A 134 13.32 -17.22 2.28
N GLY A 135 12.78 -17.68 1.15
CA GLY A 135 12.36 -16.82 0.06
C GLY A 135 11.34 -15.79 0.51
N VAL A 136 10.33 -16.21 1.28
CA VAL A 136 9.30 -15.31 1.83
C VAL A 136 9.92 -14.27 2.74
N TRP A 137 10.75 -14.66 3.73
CA TRP A 137 11.36 -13.75 4.70
C TRP A 137 12.22 -12.66 4.03
N VAL A 138 13.04 -13.05 3.06
CA VAL A 138 13.87 -12.10 2.30
C VAL A 138 12.98 -11.15 1.49
N GLY A 139 12.00 -11.69 0.76
CA GLY A 139 11.14 -10.89 -0.10
C GLY A 139 10.30 -9.88 0.68
N THR A 140 9.67 -10.29 1.78
CA THR A 140 8.85 -9.39 2.62
C THR A 140 9.69 -8.30 3.27
N THR A 141 10.88 -8.64 3.78
CA THR A 141 11.79 -7.66 4.40
C THR A 141 12.28 -6.63 3.38
N VAL A 142 12.72 -7.08 2.20
CA VAL A 142 13.17 -6.18 1.12
C VAL A 142 12.01 -5.32 0.60
N GLY A 143 10.83 -5.91 0.41
CA GLY A 143 9.62 -5.20 -0.03
C GLY A 143 9.26 -4.07 0.93
N MET A 144 9.27 -4.36 2.22
CA MET A 144 8.94 -3.42 3.28
C MET A 144 9.95 -2.26 3.37
N VAL A 145 11.25 -2.55 3.36
CA VAL A 145 12.30 -1.53 3.41
C VAL A 145 12.26 -0.64 2.16
N LEU A 146 12.05 -1.22 0.97
CA LEU A 146 11.96 -0.43 -0.25
C LEU A 146 10.68 0.42 -0.32
N ALA A 147 9.54 -0.10 0.13
CA ALA A 147 8.30 0.67 0.20
C ALA A 147 8.44 1.88 1.13
N ASN A 148 9.02 1.68 2.32
CA ASN A 148 9.28 2.75 3.28
C ASN A 148 10.36 3.73 2.81
N GLY A 149 11.42 3.24 2.16
CA GLY A 149 12.44 4.09 1.54
C GLY A 149 11.84 5.00 0.46
N LEU A 150 10.97 4.45 -0.39
CA LEU A 150 10.24 5.22 -1.40
C LEU A 150 9.30 6.24 -0.74
N ALA A 151 8.62 5.87 0.35
CA ALA A 151 7.76 6.78 1.11
C ALA A 151 8.54 7.95 1.72
N ILE A 152 9.74 7.70 2.26
CA ILE A 152 10.62 8.77 2.77
C ILE A 152 11.04 9.71 1.64
N VAL A 153 11.54 9.17 0.52
CA VAL A 153 11.94 10.00 -0.63
C VAL A 153 10.75 10.80 -1.15
N ALA A 154 9.59 10.19 -1.33
CA ALA A 154 8.38 10.86 -1.76
C ALA A 154 7.91 11.91 -0.73
N GLY A 155 7.98 11.61 0.57
CA GLY A 155 7.60 12.52 1.65
C GLY A 155 8.48 13.78 1.69
N ILE A 156 9.79 13.62 1.49
CA ILE A 156 10.75 14.72 1.43
C ILE A 156 10.56 15.54 0.15
N LEU A 157 10.38 14.87 -1.01
CA LEU A 157 10.39 15.53 -2.31
C LEU A 157 9.06 16.18 -2.68
N LEU A 158 7.94 15.60 -2.26
CA LEU A 158 6.70 15.81 -2.98
C LEU A 158 5.79 16.89 -2.38
N HIS A 159 5.69 17.11 -1.07
CA HIS A 159 4.64 17.98 -0.47
C HIS A 159 3.21 17.72 -1.02
N ARG A 160 2.98 16.66 -1.83
CA ARG A 160 1.70 16.26 -2.40
C ARG A 160 1.29 14.97 -1.74
N ARG A 161 0.01 14.93 -1.39
CA ARG A 161 -0.67 13.79 -0.83
C ARG A 161 -0.75 12.72 -1.92
N LEU A 162 -0.07 11.59 -1.74
CA LEU A 162 -0.38 10.39 -2.50
C LEU A 162 -1.88 10.10 -2.30
N PRO A 163 -2.63 9.75 -3.36
CA PRO A 163 -4.05 9.46 -3.21
C PRO A 163 -4.23 8.17 -2.42
N GLU A 164 -4.33 8.30 -1.09
CA GLU A 164 -4.47 7.22 -0.11
C GLU A 164 -5.57 6.22 -0.51
N ARG A 165 -6.66 6.73 -1.08
CA ARG A 165 -7.76 5.93 -1.63
C ARG A 165 -7.33 4.96 -2.72
N LEU A 166 -6.41 5.36 -3.60
CA LEU A 166 -5.93 4.50 -4.69
C LEU A 166 -5.05 3.38 -4.14
N LEU A 167 -4.22 3.69 -3.15
CA LEU A 167 -3.31 2.72 -2.53
C LEU A 167 -4.09 1.64 -1.78
N HIS A 168 -5.04 2.04 -0.93
CA HIS A 168 -5.95 1.10 -0.25
C HIS A 168 -6.79 0.27 -1.23
N LEU A 169 -7.21 0.87 -2.35
CA LEU A 169 -7.93 0.13 -3.40
C LEU A 169 -7.06 -0.98 -4.01
N MET A 170 -5.80 -0.68 -4.35
CA MET A 170 -4.86 -1.65 -4.92
C MET A 170 -4.51 -2.77 -3.92
N ALA A 171 -4.23 -2.42 -2.66
CA ALA A 171 -3.97 -3.40 -1.61
C ALA A 171 -5.20 -4.31 -1.36
N GLY A 172 -6.41 -3.74 -1.31
CA GLY A 172 -7.64 -4.51 -1.17
C GLY A 172 -7.91 -5.44 -2.36
N LEU A 173 -7.63 -5.01 -3.59
CA LEU A 173 -7.73 -5.85 -4.78
C LEU A 173 -6.72 -7.00 -4.78
N LEU A 174 -5.51 -6.74 -4.31
CA LEU A 174 -4.48 -7.77 -4.15
C LEU A 174 -4.95 -8.84 -3.15
N PHE A 175 -5.45 -8.44 -1.98
CA PHE A 175 -5.99 -9.38 -1.00
C PHE A 175 -7.21 -10.14 -1.51
N LEU A 176 -8.09 -9.48 -2.27
CA LEU A 176 -9.21 -10.16 -2.91
C LEU A 176 -8.72 -11.23 -3.88
N ALA A 177 -7.71 -10.93 -4.71
CA ALA A 177 -7.14 -11.88 -5.65
C ALA A 177 -6.56 -13.11 -4.94
N PHE A 178 -5.76 -12.93 -3.88
CA PHE A 178 -5.24 -14.05 -3.10
C PHE A 178 -6.34 -14.85 -2.39
N GLY A 179 -7.32 -14.17 -1.80
CA GLY A 179 -8.44 -14.83 -1.12
C GLY A 179 -9.26 -15.70 -2.07
N LEU A 180 -9.55 -15.20 -3.28
CA LEU A 180 -10.28 -15.96 -4.30
C LEU A 180 -9.43 -17.11 -4.87
N TRP A 181 -8.13 -16.88 -5.09
CA TRP A 181 -7.22 -17.95 -5.53
C TRP A 181 -7.20 -19.10 -4.52
N MET A 182 -6.94 -18.78 -3.25
CA MET A 182 -6.85 -19.76 -2.17
C MET A 182 -8.17 -20.52 -1.97
N LEU A 183 -9.31 -19.83 -2.11
CA LEU A 183 -10.64 -20.44 -2.01
C LEU A 183 -10.91 -21.43 -3.15
N PHE A 184 -10.73 -21.00 -4.40
CA PHE A 184 -11.09 -21.84 -5.54
C PHE A 184 -10.07 -22.93 -5.82
N ASP A 185 -8.77 -22.65 -5.74
CA ASP A 185 -7.71 -23.62 -5.98
C ASP A 185 -7.45 -24.47 -4.73
N GLY A 186 -7.13 -23.82 -3.61
CA GLY A 186 -6.68 -24.49 -2.38
C GLY A 186 -7.78 -25.22 -1.61
N VAL A 187 -9.01 -24.70 -1.59
CA VAL A 187 -10.13 -25.32 -0.87
C VAL A 187 -11.00 -26.18 -1.79
N LEU A 188 -11.47 -25.61 -2.90
CA LEU A 188 -12.46 -26.25 -3.78
C LEU A 188 -11.85 -27.11 -4.89
N GLY A 189 -10.55 -26.94 -5.21
CA GLY A 189 -9.87 -27.65 -6.30
C GLY A 189 -10.29 -27.22 -7.72
N TRP A 190 -11.00 -26.10 -7.85
CA TRP A 190 -11.49 -25.54 -9.11
C TRP A 190 -10.52 -24.50 -9.69
N ARG A 191 -9.34 -24.96 -10.08
CA ARG A 191 -8.24 -24.08 -10.51
C ARG A 191 -8.61 -23.10 -11.62
N TRP A 192 -9.39 -23.52 -12.62
CA TRP A 192 -9.84 -22.64 -13.71
C TRP A 192 -10.76 -21.52 -13.23
N VAL A 193 -11.61 -21.79 -12.23
CA VAL A 193 -12.46 -20.78 -11.60
C VAL A 193 -11.60 -19.80 -10.81
N GLY A 194 -10.56 -20.29 -10.12
CA GLY A 194 -9.56 -19.45 -9.45
C GLY A 194 -8.84 -18.51 -10.44
N VAL A 195 -8.33 -19.03 -11.56
CA VAL A 195 -7.70 -18.21 -12.61
C VAL A 195 -8.68 -17.15 -13.15
N ALA A 196 -9.90 -17.54 -13.47
CA ALA A 196 -10.92 -16.62 -13.98
C ALA A 196 -11.28 -15.53 -12.96
N ALA A 197 -11.38 -15.87 -11.67
CA ALA A 197 -11.67 -14.93 -10.60
C ALA A 197 -10.54 -13.90 -10.41
N VAL A 198 -9.27 -14.35 -10.37
CA VAL A 198 -8.11 -13.46 -10.28
C VAL A 198 -8.01 -12.56 -11.50
N ALA A 199 -8.25 -13.09 -12.71
CA ALA A 199 -8.26 -12.31 -13.94
C ALA A 199 -9.36 -11.23 -13.92
N ALA A 200 -10.56 -11.56 -13.43
CA ALA A 200 -11.65 -10.60 -13.29
C ALA A 200 -11.29 -9.46 -12.31
N VAL A 201 -10.64 -9.78 -11.19
CA VAL A 201 -10.14 -8.78 -10.23
C VAL A 201 -9.08 -7.88 -10.88
N ALA A 202 -8.13 -8.46 -11.63
CA ALA A 202 -7.11 -7.69 -12.34
C ALA A 202 -7.71 -6.75 -13.39
N VAL A 203 -8.72 -7.19 -14.15
CA VAL A 203 -9.44 -6.35 -15.11
C VAL A 203 -10.19 -5.23 -14.37
N ALA A 204 -10.91 -5.53 -13.28
CA ALA A 204 -11.61 -4.54 -12.49
C ALA A 204 -10.66 -3.48 -11.89
N ALA A 205 -9.42 -3.85 -11.57
CA ALA A 205 -8.38 -2.94 -11.10
C ALA A 205 -7.97 -1.87 -12.13
N THR A 206 -8.09 -2.17 -13.44
CA THR A 206 -7.69 -1.22 -14.51
C THR A 206 -8.65 -0.04 -14.67
N MET A 207 -9.95 -0.23 -14.41
CA MET A 207 -10.99 0.80 -14.53
C MET A 207 -10.75 2.08 -13.71
N PRO A 208 -10.45 2.02 -12.41
CA PRO A 208 -10.17 3.20 -11.58
C PRO A 208 -8.83 3.87 -11.92
N ALA A 209 -7.82 3.10 -12.34
CA ALA A 209 -6.52 3.62 -12.78
C ALA A 209 -6.67 4.44 -14.08
N LEU A 210 -7.47 3.98 -15.04
CA LEU A 210 -7.76 4.73 -16.27
C LEU A 210 -8.56 6.01 -16.00
N ARG A 211 -9.49 5.99 -15.03
CA ARG A 211 -10.30 7.17 -14.65
C ARG A 211 -9.48 8.23 -13.92
N SER A 212 -8.49 7.86 -13.12
CA SER A 212 -7.64 8.82 -12.41
C SER A 212 -6.65 9.53 -13.33
N ILE A 213 -6.14 8.83 -14.35
CA ILE A 213 -5.29 9.41 -15.41
C ILE A 213 -6.10 10.40 -16.27
N ARG A 214 -7.34 10.05 -16.63
CA ARG A 214 -8.22 10.90 -17.46
C ARG A 214 -8.75 12.15 -16.73
N ARG A 215 -8.67 12.19 -15.38
CA ARG A 215 -9.04 13.34 -14.55
C ARG A 215 -7.91 14.35 -14.30
N ARG A 216 -6.70 14.12 -14.83
CA ARG A 216 -5.70 15.19 -14.93
C ARG A 216 -6.22 16.18 -15.97
N GLN A 217 -6.93 17.21 -15.51
CA GLN A 217 -7.33 18.35 -16.33
C GLN A 217 -6.09 18.87 -17.08
N PRO A 218 -6.19 19.24 -18.38
CA PRO A 218 -5.16 20.04 -19.02
C PRO A 218 -4.97 21.28 -18.13
N LEU A 219 -3.72 21.58 -17.76
CA LEU A 219 -3.41 22.83 -17.07
C LEU A 219 -4.12 23.96 -17.82
N ALA A 220 -4.90 24.77 -17.11
CA ALA A 220 -5.35 26.04 -17.64
C ALA A 220 -4.09 26.76 -18.15
N ASP A 221 -4.11 27.17 -19.41
CA ASP A 221 -2.99 27.81 -20.08
C ASP A 221 -2.45 28.93 -19.17
N PRO A 222 -1.19 28.84 -18.68
CA PRO A 222 -0.61 29.86 -17.82
C PRO A 222 -0.55 31.24 -18.50
N PHE A 223 -0.69 31.25 -19.83
CA PHE A 223 -0.70 32.45 -20.68
C PHE A 223 -2.09 32.78 -21.23
N GLY A 224 -3.14 32.07 -20.79
CA GLY A 224 -4.51 32.43 -21.10
C GLY A 224 -4.87 33.79 -20.51
N PRO A 225 -5.70 34.60 -21.19
CA PRO A 225 -6.09 35.91 -20.68
C PRO A 225 -6.69 35.76 -19.28
N SER A 226 -6.18 36.53 -18.32
CA SER A 226 -6.70 36.55 -16.96
C SER A 226 -8.21 36.82 -16.99
N PRO A 227 -9.01 36.25 -16.07
CA PRO A 227 -10.46 36.47 -16.02
C PRO A 227 -10.85 37.96 -15.99
N GLU A 228 -9.93 38.80 -15.51
CA GLU A 228 -10.02 40.24 -15.45
C GLU A 228 -9.84 40.89 -16.83
N SER A 229 -8.81 40.49 -17.61
CA SER A 229 -8.60 40.97 -18.99
C SER A 229 -9.73 40.56 -19.95
N ALA A 230 -10.33 39.38 -19.75
CA ALA A 230 -11.49 38.93 -20.51
C ALA A 230 -12.75 39.76 -20.19
N ARG A 231 -12.91 40.22 -18.93
CA ARG A 231 -14.00 41.11 -18.51
C ARG A 231 -13.79 42.55 -19.00
N GLU A 232 -12.55 43.02 -19.06
CA GLU A 232 -12.21 44.34 -19.62
C GLU A 232 -12.42 44.41 -21.13
N SER A 233 -12.05 43.38 -21.89
CA SER A 233 -12.31 43.35 -23.35
C SER A 233 -13.82 43.38 -23.69
N ARG A 234 -14.66 42.82 -22.81
CA ARG A 234 -16.13 42.90 -22.92
C ARG A 234 -16.71 44.23 -22.44
N ARG A 235 -15.96 45.01 -21.67
CA ARG A 235 -16.38 46.32 -21.13
C ARG A 235 -15.84 47.51 -21.91
N ALA A 236 -14.90 47.32 -22.83
CA ALA A 236 -14.43 48.38 -23.71
C ALA A 236 -15.59 48.87 -24.62
N PRO A 237 -15.99 50.15 -24.57
CA PRO A 237 -17.29 50.59 -25.05
C PRO A 237 -17.33 50.83 -26.56
N MET A 238 -18.51 50.63 -27.14
CA MET A 238 -18.97 51.25 -28.39
C MET A 238 -18.91 52.79 -28.29
N ALA A 239 -17.73 53.39 -28.36
CA ALA A 239 -17.54 54.83 -28.32
C ALA A 239 -16.53 55.30 -29.38
N ARG A 240 -16.64 54.80 -30.62
CA ARG A 240 -16.06 55.43 -31.81
C ARG A 240 -16.87 55.06 -33.04
N ARG A 241 -17.98 55.78 -33.27
CA ARG A 241 -18.62 55.96 -34.59
C ARG A 241 -19.76 56.99 -34.47
N ARG A 242 -19.40 58.27 -34.42
CA ARG A 242 -20.19 59.42 -34.90
C ARG A 242 -19.30 60.66 -34.83
N GLY A 243 -18.86 61.08 -36.01
CA GLY A 243 -17.89 62.12 -36.26
C GLY A 243 -17.55 61.98 -37.74
N ASP A 244 -18.54 62.36 -38.54
CA ASP A 244 -18.54 62.81 -39.94
C ASP A 244 -19.99 62.75 -40.45
#